data_AF-A0A3M2DHG8-F1
#
_entry.id   AF-A0A3M2DHG8-F1
#
_cell.length_a   1.000
_cell.length_b   1.000
_cell.length_c   1.000
_cell.angle_alpha   90.00
_cell.angle_beta   90.00
_cell.angle_gamma   90.00
#
_symmetry.space_group_name_H-M   'P 1'
#
loop_
_entity.id
_entity.type
_entity.pdbx_description
1 polymer ?
#
loop_
_entity_poly.entity_id
_entity_poly.type
_entity_poly.pdbx_seq_one_letter_code
_entity_poly.pdbx_strand_id
1 'polypeptide(L)' 'HEVIFAADGERVVLRHIATDRAIFARGALKAALWGLGRPPGEYSMLDVLGL' A
#
# COMPACT_ATOMS: atom_id res chain seq x y z
N HIS A 1 -11.38 4.08 -1.10
CA HIS A 1 -10.92 5.33 -0.47
C HIS A 1 -10.53 6.32 -1.54
N GLU A 2 -10.81 7.60 -1.31
CA GLU A 2 -10.48 8.70 -2.20
C GLU A 2 -9.84 9.84 -1.41
N VAL A 3 -8.82 10.45 -2.00
CA VAL A 3 -8.25 11.71 -1.58
C VAL A 3 -8.34 12.67 -2.76
N ILE A 4 -8.87 13.86 -2.51
CA ILE A 4 -9.14 14.87 -3.53
C ILE A 4 -8.35 16.13 -3.20
N PHE A 5 -7.58 16.60 -4.18
CA PHE A 5 -6.97 17.93 -4.19
C PHE A 5 -7.71 18.76 -5.25
N ALA A 6 -8.30 19.88 -4.86
CA ALA A 6 -9.12 20.72 -5.74
C ALA A 6 -8.60 22.16 -5.75
N ALA A 7 -8.61 22.78 -6.93
CA ALA A 7 -8.25 24.17 -7.17
C ALA A 7 -9.19 24.76 -8.24
N ASP A 8 -9.09 26.07 -8.50
CA ASP A 8 -9.91 26.69 -9.54
C ASP A 8 -9.59 26.10 -10.92
N GLY A 9 -10.62 25.51 -11.55
CA GLY A 9 -10.51 24.91 -12.88
C GLY A 9 -9.94 23.49 -12.91
N GLU A 10 -9.50 22.90 -11.80
CA GLU A 10 -8.92 21.55 -11.81
C GLU A 10 -9.09 20.74 -10.52
N ARG A 11 -8.90 19.41 -10.67
CA ARG A 11 -8.92 18.47 -9.55
C ARG A 11 -8.00 17.28 -9.83
N VAL A 12 -7.15 16.96 -8.86
CA VAL A 12 -6.39 15.71 -8.81
C VAL A 12 -7.06 14.76 -7.83
N VAL A 13 -7.36 13.53 -8.27
CA VAL A 13 -8.01 12.51 -7.46
C VAL A 13 -7.13 11.28 -7.37
N LEU A 14 -6.79 10.90 -6.13
CA LEU A 14 -6.14 9.64 -5.83
C LEU A 14 -7.18 8.68 -5.26
N ARG A 15 -7.42 7.57 -5.95
CA ARG A 15 -8.50 6.62 -5.64
C ARG A 15 -7.96 5.20 -5.51
N HIS A 16 -8.33 4.52 -4.43
CA HIS A 16 -8.10 3.09 -4.22
C HIS A 16 -9.44 2.38 -4.04
N ILE A 17 -9.73 1.39 -4.89
CA ILE A 17 -10.93 0.55 -4.81
C ILE A 17 -10.47 -0.90 -4.57
N ALA A 18 -10.93 -1.49 -3.47
CA ALA A 18 -10.72 -2.91 -3.17
C ALA A 18 -11.96 -3.69 -3.58
N THR A 19 -11.86 -4.56 -4.57
CA THR A 19 -12.98 -5.39 -5.05
C THR A 19 -13.30 -6.55 -4.10
N ASP A 20 -12.27 -7.09 -3.44
CA ASP A 20 -12.39 -8.15 -2.46
C ASP A 20 -11.27 -8.06 -1.41
N ARG A 21 -11.26 -8.99 -0.46
CA ARG A 21 -10.24 -9.05 0.60
C ARG A 21 -8.97 -9.81 0.21
N ALA A 22 -8.93 -10.47 -0.94
CA ALA A 22 -7.78 -11.26 -1.37
C ALA A 22 -6.56 -10.35 -1.68
N ILE A 23 -6.77 -9.07 -2.00
CA ILE A 23 -5.68 -8.10 -2.18
C ILE A 23 -4.79 -8.00 -0.92
N PHE A 24 -5.38 -8.08 0.27
CA PHE A 24 -4.66 -7.95 1.54
C PHE A 24 -3.88 -9.23 1.84
N ALA A 25 -4.47 -10.39 1.55
CA ALA A 25 -3.78 -11.68 1.69
C ALA A 25 -2.55 -11.76 0.77
N ARG A 26 -2.64 -11.27 -0.48
CA ARG A 26 -1.49 -11.17 -1.38
C ARG A 26 -0.41 -10.24 -0.83
N GLY A 27 -0.80 -9.10 -0.24
CA GLY A 27 0.13 -8.18 0.43
C GLY A 27 0.85 -8.83 1.62
N ALA A 28 0.12 -9.56 2.46
CA ALA A 28 0.69 -10.28 3.59
C ALA A 28 1.68 -11.38 3.16
N LEU A 29 1.35 -12.16 2.12
CA LEU A 29 2.27 -13.16 1.55
C LEU A 29 3.53 -12.51 0.99
N LYS A 30 3.40 -11.36 0.30
CA LYS A 30 4.55 -10.59 -0.18
C LYS A 30 5.45 -10.12 0.96
N ALA A 31 4.85 -9.57 2.03
CA ALA A 31 5.59 -9.13 3.21
C ALA A 31 6.31 -10.31 3.92
N ALA A 32 5.64 -11.46 4.04
CA ALA A 32 6.24 -12.67 4.63
C ALA A 32 7.46 -13.14 3.84
N LEU A 33 7.37 -13.18 2.51
CA LEU A 33 8.51 -13.54 1.65
C LEU A 33 9.63 -12.50 1.71
N TRP A 34 9.30 -11.22 1.70
CA TRP A 34 10.28 -10.13 1.80
C TRP A 34 11.03 -10.11 3.14
N GLY A 35 10.37 -10.51 4.22
CA GLY A 35 10.95 -10.54 5.57
C GLY A 35 11.99 -11.64 5.78
N LEU A 36 12.06 -12.65 4.90
CA LEU A 36 13.05 -13.72 5.00
C LEU A 36 14.47 -13.16 4.92
N GLY A 37 15.28 -13.39 5.95
CA GLY A 37 16.66 -12.91 6.04
C GLY A 37 16.81 -11.43 6.41
N ARG A 38 15.72 -10.73 6.76
CA ARG A 38 15.79 -9.37 7.32
C ARG A 38 16.20 -9.43 8.80
N PRO A 39 16.98 -8.45 9.28
CA PRO A 39 17.28 -8.37 10.70
C PRO A 39 16.01 -8.12 11.52
N PRO A 40 16.00 -8.41 12.83
CA PRO A 40 14.87 -8.08 13.69
C PRO A 40 14.57 -6.58 13.67
N GLY A 41 13.29 -6.23 13.58
CA GLY A 41 12.82 -4.84 13.54
C GLY A 41 11.30 -4.77 13.32
N GLU A 42 10.75 -3.58 13.53
CA GLU A 42 9.37 -3.27 13.13
C GLU A 42 9.39 -2.71 11.71
N TYR A 43 8.71 -3.40 10.79
CA TYR A 43 8.64 -3.03 9.39
C TYR A 43 7.20 -2.79 8.97
N SER A 44 7.04 -1.86 8.04
CA SER A 44 5.76 -1.50 7.43
C SER A 44 5.69 -2.00 5.98
N MET A 45 4.53 -1.79 5.35
CA MET A 45 4.41 -2.05 3.90
C MET A 45 5.21 -1.08 3.04
N LEU A 46 5.64 0.08 3.56
CA LEU A 46 6.54 0.98 2.83
C LEU A 46 7.90 0.32 2.63
N ASP A 47 8.45 -0.33 3.67
CA ASP A 47 9.70 -1.08 3.61
C ASP A 47 9.63 -2.24 2.60
N VAL A 48 8.50 -2.97 2.61
CA VAL A 48 8.23 -4.09 1.69
C VAL A 48 8.14 -3.60 0.23
N LEU A 49 7.66 -2.38 0.02
CA LEU A 49 7.47 -1.79 -1.31
C LEU A 49 8.66 -0.94 -1.79
N GLY A 50 9.59 -0.60 -0.90
CA GLY A 50 10.71 0.29 -1.20
C GLY A 50 10.27 1.73 -1.45
N LEU A 51 9.28 2.19 -0.68
CA LEU A 51 8.67 3.54 -0.78
C LEU A 51 9.01 4.38 0.44
#